data_AF-A0A8I1EH40-F1
#
_entry.id   AF-A0A8I1EH40-F1
#
_cell.length_a   1.000
_cell.length_b   1.000
_cell.length_c   1.000
_cell.angle_alpha   90.00
_cell.angle_beta   90.00
_cell.angle_gamma   90.00
#
_symmetry.space_group_name_H-M   'P 1'
#
loop_
_entity.id
_entity.type
_entity.pdbx_description
1 polymer ?
#
loop_
_entity_poly.entity_id
_entity_poly.type
_entity_poly.pdbx_seq_one_letter_code
_entity_poly.pdbx_strand_id
1 'polypeptide(L)'
;MSLKSSFAIVLRTLRTRRKISQRDFGDTSRTFLSKLEGARSSLTLDKLEQVSHRLELSSLTLLTLTLSQESGRTAAELIDDVRSEIERLERDGDVPGLEQAARQSCIPLAS
;
A
#
# COMPACT_ATOMS: atom_id res chain seq x y z
N MET A 1 -2.48 -17.47 3.79
CA MET A 1 -1.40 -17.07 2.86
C MET A 1 -0.59 -15.97 3.52
N SER A 2 0.62 -15.65 3.07
CA SER A 2 1.32 -14.46 3.58
C SER A 2 0.83 -13.19 2.88
N LEU A 3 0.82 -12.04 3.55
CA LEU A 3 0.54 -10.72 2.96
C LEU A 3 1.30 -10.48 1.65
N LYS A 4 2.57 -10.91 1.60
CA LYS A 4 3.41 -10.82 0.39
C LYS A 4 2.84 -11.63 -0.77
N SER A 5 2.36 -12.85 -0.50
CA SER A 5 1.72 -13.70 -1.50
C SER A 5 0.37 -13.11 -1.95
N SER A 6 -0.43 -12.60 -1.02
CA SER A 6 -1.69 -11.94 -1.33
C SER A 6 -1.48 -10.70 -2.20
N PHE A 7 -0.47 -9.89 -1.89
CA PHE A 7 -0.12 -8.71 -2.68
C PHE A 7 0.25 -9.08 -4.11
N ALA A 8 1.08 -10.12 -4.27
CA ALA A 8 1.48 -10.64 -5.56
C ALA A 8 0.28 -11.05 -6.43
N ILE A 9 -0.72 -11.70 -5.83
CA ILE A 9 -1.96 -12.11 -6.48
C ILE A 9 -2.80 -10.89 -6.89
N VAL A 10 -3.01 -9.94 -5.99
CA VAL A 10 -3.79 -8.71 -6.25
C VAL A 10 -3.15 -7.90 -7.37
N LEU A 11 -1.84 -7.65 -7.27
CA LEU A 11 -1.08 -6.91 -8.26
C LEU A 11 -1.19 -7.53 -9.65
N ARG A 12 -0.95 -8.84 -9.76
CA ARG A 12 -1.06 -9.57 -11.03
C ARG A 12 -2.47 -9.50 -11.60
N THR A 13 -3.48 -9.64 -10.75
CA THR A 13 -4.90 -9.61 -11.15
C THR A 13 -5.28 -8.23 -11.69
N LEU A 14 -4.99 -7.17 -10.94
CA LEU A 14 -5.30 -5.79 -11.33
C LEU A 14 -4.55 -5.39 -12.60
N ARG A 15 -3.25 -5.71 -12.68
CA ARG A 15 -2.44 -5.44 -13.86
C ARG A 15 -3.02 -6.10 -15.11
N THR A 16 -3.39 -7.38 -15.01
CA THR A 16 -3.93 -8.14 -16.14
C THR A 16 -5.30 -7.61 -16.57
N ARG A 17 -6.18 -7.28 -15.62
CA ARG A 17 -7.50 -6.69 -15.91
C ARG A 17 -7.39 -5.34 -16.62
N ARG A 18 -6.37 -4.54 -16.28
CA ARG A 18 -6.08 -3.25 -16.91
C ARG A 18 -5.28 -3.37 -18.21
N LYS A 19 -4.96 -4.59 -18.67
CA LYS A 19 -4.16 -4.86 -19.87
C LYS A 19 -2.77 -4.20 -19.86
N ILE A 20 -2.23 -3.94 -18.67
CA ILE A 20 -0.90 -3.37 -18.51
C ILE A 20 0.10 -4.53 -18.57
N SER A 21 1.04 -4.48 -19.50
CA SER A 21 2.12 -5.46 -19.57
C SER A 21 3.18 -5.16 -18.49
N GLN A 22 4.02 -6.14 -18.16
CA GLN A 22 5.14 -5.88 -17.26
C GLN A 22 6.17 -4.89 -17.86
N ARG A 23 6.18 -4.73 -19.19
CA ARG A 23 7.07 -3.80 -19.90
C ARG A 23 6.63 -2.36 -19.76
N ASP A 24 5.32 -2.14 -19.61
CA ASP A 24 4.73 -0.80 -19.47
C ASP A 24 5.11 -0.13 -18.13
N PHE A 25 5.66 -0.91 -17.18
CA PHE A 25 6.21 -0.39 -15.94
C PHE A 25 7.63 0.22 -16.11
N GLY A 26 8.31 0.02 -17.24
CA GLY A 26 9.69 0.50 -17.51
C GLY A 26 10.79 -0.55 -17.22
N ASP A 27 11.99 -0.36 -17.78
CA ASP A 27 13.06 -1.39 -17.76
C ASP A 27 13.61 -1.72 -16.37
N THR A 28 13.83 -0.71 -15.50
CA THR A 28 14.23 -0.92 -14.10
C THR A 28 13.12 -1.61 -13.28
N SER A 29 11.88 -1.50 -13.74
CA SER A 29 10.68 -1.95 -13.05
C SER A 29 10.28 -3.37 -13.43
N ARG A 30 10.71 -3.90 -14.59
CA ARG A 30 10.31 -5.23 -15.07
C ARG A 30 10.79 -6.35 -14.15
N THR A 31 12.07 -6.34 -13.79
CA THR A 31 12.65 -7.32 -12.86
C THR A 31 12.03 -7.20 -11.48
N PHE A 32 11.76 -5.96 -11.05
CA PHE A 32 11.13 -5.68 -9.77
C PHE A 32 9.68 -6.18 -9.72
N LEU A 33 8.89 -5.87 -10.74
CA LEU A 33 7.49 -6.28 -10.86
C LEU A 33 7.36 -7.80 -10.95
N SER A 34 8.24 -8.47 -11.70
CA SER A 34 8.29 -9.93 -11.75
C SER A 34 8.60 -10.55 -10.37
N LYS A 35 9.51 -9.95 -9.60
CA LYS A 35 9.80 -10.38 -8.23
C LYS A 35 8.62 -10.14 -7.29
N LEU A 36 7.91 -9.01 -7.42
CA LEU A 36 6.71 -8.73 -6.64
C LEU A 36 5.56 -9.69 -6.97
N GLU A 37 5.24 -9.88 -8.24
CA GLU A 37 4.19 -10.82 -8.69
C GLU A 37 4.52 -12.29 -8.39
N GLY A 38 5.80 -12.58 -8.14
CA GLY A 38 6.26 -13.89 -7.67
C GLY A 38 6.41 -14.01 -6.15
N ALA A 39 6.02 -13.01 -5.36
CA ALA A 39 6.22 -12.95 -3.91
C ALA A 39 7.70 -13.15 -3.46
N ARG A 40 8.65 -12.81 -4.34
CA ARG A 40 10.10 -12.98 -4.16
C ARG A 40 10.80 -11.71 -3.67
N SER A 41 10.09 -10.59 -3.56
CA SER A 41 10.60 -9.33 -2.98
C SER A 41 9.67 -8.82 -1.89
N SER A 42 10.24 -8.14 -0.90
CA SER A 42 9.46 -7.30 0.00
C SER A 42 9.02 -6.02 -0.70
N LEU A 43 7.86 -5.51 -0.31
CA LEU A 43 7.29 -4.26 -0.82
C LEU A 43 7.70 -3.12 0.11
N THR A 44 8.33 -2.08 -0.43
CA THR A 44 8.59 -0.82 0.29
C THR A 44 7.50 0.19 -0.01
N LEU A 45 7.40 1.26 0.77
CA LEU A 45 6.42 2.32 0.55
C LEU A 45 6.62 3.02 -0.80
N ASP A 46 7.86 3.35 -1.19
CA ASP A 46 8.15 3.95 -2.50
C ASP A 46 7.65 3.09 -3.65
N LYS A 47 7.75 1.77 -3.49
CA LYS A 47 7.33 0.81 -4.51
C LYS A 47 5.83 0.60 -4.51
N LEU A 48 5.18 0.64 -3.35
CA LEU A 48 3.74 0.66 -3.26
C LEU A 48 3.19 1.89 -3.98
N GLU A 49 3.74 3.07 -3.74
CA GLU A 49 3.35 4.31 -4.40
C GLU A 49 3.53 4.23 -5.92
N GLN A 50 4.73 3.84 -6.38
CA GLN A 50 5.02 3.68 -7.81
C GLN A 50 4.04 2.73 -8.50
N VAL A 51 3.76 1.58 -7.88
CA VAL A 51 2.85 0.59 -8.46
C VAL A 51 1.41 1.08 -8.44
N SER A 52 0.98 1.72 -7.36
CA SER A 52 -0.38 2.23 -7.22
C SER A 52 -0.65 3.34 -8.24
N HIS A 53 0.30 4.25 -8.43
CA HIS A 53 0.23 5.28 -9.47
C HIS A 53 0.13 4.68 -10.88
N ARG A 54 0.94 3.67 -11.20
CA ARG A 54 0.90 2.98 -12.50
C ARG A 54 -0.40 2.21 -12.73
N LEU A 55 -1.00 1.72 -11.65
CA LEU A 55 -2.31 1.11 -11.69
C LEU A 55 -3.44 2.14 -11.59
N GLU A 56 -3.17 3.44 -11.54
CA GLU A 56 -4.19 4.50 -11.31
C GLU A 56 -5.13 4.14 -10.15
N LEU A 57 -4.52 3.78 -9.01
CA LEU A 57 -5.19 3.45 -7.76
C LEU A 57 -4.49 4.18 -6.62
N SER A 58 -5.24 4.42 -5.54
CA SER A 58 -4.63 4.81 -4.27
C SER A 58 -3.86 3.64 -3.66
N SER A 59 -2.73 3.93 -3.02
CA SER A 59 -1.98 2.96 -2.21
C SER A 59 -2.85 2.28 -1.17
N LEU A 60 -3.80 3.02 -0.57
CA LEU A 60 -4.75 2.48 0.38
C LEU A 60 -5.66 1.43 -0.28
N THR A 61 -6.20 1.71 -1.46
CA THR A 61 -7.03 0.74 -2.21
C THR A 61 -6.28 -0.55 -2.47
N LEU A 62 -5.01 -0.46 -2.89
CA LEU A 62 -4.20 -1.64 -3.16
C LEU A 62 -3.92 -2.46 -1.89
N LEU A 63 -3.66 -1.80 -0.75
CA LEU A 63 -3.49 -2.44 0.54
C LEU A 63 -4.79 -3.08 1.05
N THR A 64 -5.92 -2.40 0.96
CA THR A 64 -7.23 -2.95 1.37
C THR A 64 -7.56 -4.21 0.59
N LEU A 65 -7.36 -4.22 -0.74
CA LEU A 65 -7.59 -5.42 -1.56
C LEU A 65 -6.61 -6.54 -1.20
N THR A 66 -5.38 -6.20 -0.86
CA THR A 66 -4.36 -7.17 -0.42
C THR A 66 -4.74 -7.84 0.90
N LEU A 67 -5.16 -7.05 1.90
CA LEU A 67 -5.60 -7.54 3.21
C LEU A 67 -6.91 -8.33 3.08
N SER A 68 -7.81 -7.91 2.19
CA SER A 68 -9.02 -8.66 1.86
C SER A 68 -8.67 -10.05 1.30
N GLN A 69 -7.71 -10.12 0.37
CA GLN A 69 -7.23 -11.41 -0.16
C GLN A 69 -6.52 -12.26 0.90
N GLU A 70 -5.75 -11.67 1.82
CA GLU A 70 -5.05 -12.41 2.87
C GLU A 70 -6.00 -12.99 3.92
N SER A 71 -6.93 -12.16 4.41
CA SER A 71 -7.85 -12.50 5.50
C SER A 71 -9.09 -13.25 5.04
N GLY A 72 -9.40 -13.22 3.74
CA GLY A 72 -10.67 -13.73 3.18
C GLY A 72 -11.88 -12.85 3.50
N ARG A 73 -11.68 -11.72 4.18
CA ARG A 73 -12.73 -10.74 4.50
C ARG A 73 -12.98 -9.82 3.32
N THR A 74 -14.16 -9.23 3.25
CA THR A 74 -14.49 -8.24 2.24
C THR A 74 -13.76 -6.91 2.50
N ALA A 75 -13.53 -6.13 1.45
CA ALA A 75 -12.94 -4.80 1.60
C ALA A 75 -13.82 -3.87 2.47
N ALA A 76 -15.14 -4.03 2.42
CA ALA A 76 -16.08 -3.23 3.22
C ALA A 76 -15.90 -3.49 4.72
N GLU A 77 -15.86 -4.76 5.13
CA GLU A 77 -15.63 -5.14 6.53
C GLU A 77 -14.30 -4.57 7.07
N LEU A 78 -13.24 -4.61 6.26
CA LEU A 78 -11.94 -4.05 6.67
C LEU A 78 -11.98 -2.53 6.82
N ILE A 79 -12.73 -1.83 5.97
CA ILE A 79 -12.87 -0.37 6.04
C ILE A 79 -13.64 0.03 7.29
N ASP A 80 -14.72 -0.69 7.63
CA ASP A 80 -15.53 -0.42 8.82
C ASP A 80 -14.74 -0.67 10.11
N ASP A 81 -13.94 -1.74 10.14
CA ASP A 81 -13.05 -2.05 11.26
C ASP A 81 -11.99 -0.96 11.46
N VAL A 82 -11.30 -0.57 10.38
CA VAL A 82 -10.26 0.47 10.43
C VAL A 82 -10.85 1.82 10.84
N ARG A 83 -12.07 2.16 10.37
CA ARG A 83 -12.77 3.37 10.82
C ARG A 83 -12.99 3.32 12.33
N SER A 84 -13.55 2.22 12.82
CA SER A 84 -13.83 2.05 14.25
C SER A 84 -12.54 2.07 15.09
N GLU A 85 -11.44 1.55 14.56
CA GLU A 85 -10.13 1.58 15.21
C GLU A 85 -9.56 3.00 15.28
N ILE A 86 -9.61 3.76 14.18
CA ILE A 86 -9.20 5.17 14.14
C ILE A 86 -10.02 6.01 15.13
N GLU A 87 -11.35 5.87 15.12
CA GLU A 87 -12.22 6.59 16.06
C GLU A 87 -11.94 6.26 17.53
N ARG A 88 -11.51 5.02 17.83
CA ARG A 88 -11.05 4.66 19.18
C ARG A 88 -9.74 5.35 19.52
N LEU A 89 -8.75 5.26 18.64
CA LEU A 89 -7.45 5.89 18.85
C LEU A 89 -7.55 7.43 18.99
N GLU A 90 -8.45 8.08 18.25
CA GLU A 90 -8.74 9.50 18.39
C GLU A 90 -9.37 9.84 19.76
N ARG A 91 -10.34 9.03 20.21
CA ARG A 91 -11.00 9.22 21.52
C ARG A 91 -10.05 8.99 22.68
N ASP A 92 -9.21 7.96 22.57
CA ASP A 92 -8.26 7.58 23.61
C ASP A 92 -7.08 8.55 23.70
N GLY A 93 -6.99 9.52 22.78
CA GLY A 93 -5.89 10.48 22.72
C GLY A 93 -4.56 9.80 22.35
N ASP A 94 -4.62 8.64 21.71
CA ASP A 94 -3.47 7.93 21.14
C ASP A 94 -3.14 8.45 19.74
N VAL A 95 -4.07 9.19 19.13
CA VAL A 95 -3.86 9.94 17.88
C VAL A 95 -4.17 11.44 18.05
N PRO A 96 -3.54 12.18 18.99
CA PRO A 96 -3.52 13.63 18.91
C PRO A 96 -2.35 13.99 17.99
N GLY A 97 -2.60 13.86 16.69
CA GLY A 97 -1.76 14.45 15.67
C GLY A 97 -0.53 13.65 15.20
N LEU A 98 -0.56 13.34 13.90
CA LEU A 98 0.57 13.67 13.03
C LEU A 98 0.98 15.17 13.12
N GLU A 99 0.26 16.01 13.87
CA GLU A 99 0.51 17.44 14.11
C GLU A 99 1.87 17.75 14.74
N GLN A 100 2.48 16.83 15.52
CA GLN A 100 3.77 17.10 16.15
C GLN A 100 4.97 16.76 15.25
N ALA A 101 4.80 15.98 14.18
CA ALA A 101 5.81 15.79 13.14
C ALA A 101 6.11 17.10 12.40
N ALA A 102 5.14 18.03 12.30
CA ALA A 102 5.28 19.33 11.65
C ALA A 102 6.06 20.38 12.46
N ARG A 103 6.26 20.19 13.78
CA ARG A 103 7.02 21.16 14.61
C ARG A 103 8.51 20.85 14.70
N GLN A 104 8.94 19.61 14.44
CA GLN A 104 10.35 19.20 14.59
C GLN A 104 11.15 19.20 13.26
N SER A 105 10.49 19.39 12.11
CA SER A 105 11.19 19.53 10.82
C SER A 105 11.78 20.94 10.58
N CYS A 106 11.48 21.92 11.44
CA CYS A 106 12.20 23.20 11.50
C CYS A 106 13.51 23.04 12.28
N ILE A 107 14.48 22.33 11.73
CA ILE A 107 15.88 22.51 12.12
C ILE A 107 16.41 23.65 11.24
N PRO A 108 16.86 24.80 11.79
CA PRO A 108 17.51 25.80 10.97
C PRO A 108 18.81 25.18 10.45
N LEU A 109 19.03 25.22 9.14
CA LEU A 109 20.36 24.96 8.57
C LEU A 109 21.33 25.93 9.24
N ALA A 110 22.13 25.40 10.17
CA ALA A 110 23.26 26.13 10.72
C ALA A 110 24.30 26.30 9.61
N SER A 111 24.47 27.57 9.25
CA SER A 111 25.53 28.24 8.48
C SER A 111 26.78 27.45 8.14
#